data_AF-A0A6A4RKQ6-F1
#
_entry.id   AF-A0A6A4RKQ6-F1
#
_cell.length_a   1.000
_cell.length_b   1.000
_cell.length_c   1.000
_cell.angle_alpha   90.00
_cell.angle_beta   90.00
_cell.angle_gamma   90.00
#
_symmetry.space_group_name_H-M   'P 1'
#
loop_
_entity.id
_entity.type
_entity.pdbx_description
1 polymer ?
#
loop_
_entity_poly.entity_id
_entity_poly.type
_entity_poly.pdbx_seq_one_letter_code
_entity_poly.pdbx_strand_id
1 'polypeptide(L)' 'MHRWPQVIDVFLRKQMLCVGCQIRPFHTLADACKEYQLEPKAFRAELAEAVKTKREGLGPALPVDVADAP' A
#
# COMPACT_ATOMS: atom_id res chain seq x y z
N MET A 1 3.26 -1.94 5.29
CA MET A 1 3.92 -0.87 4.52
C MET A 1 4.82 -0.01 5.39
N HIS A 2 5.57 -0.65 6.30
CA HIS A 2 6.36 0.07 7.31
C HIS A 2 7.71 0.54 6.77
N ARG A 3 8.27 -0.15 5.77
CA ARG A 3 9.57 0.20 5.18
C ARG A 3 9.50 1.40 4.24
N TRP A 4 8.40 1.52 3.49
CA TRP A 4 8.17 2.62 2.55
C TRP A 4 6.72 3.11 2.70
N PRO A 5 6.40 3.88 3.76
CA PRO A 5 5.06 4.43 3.91
C PRO A 5 4.65 5.26 2.69
N GLN A 6 5.59 5.87 1.98
CA GLN A 6 5.36 6.67 0.76
C GLN A 6 4.69 5.97 -0.40
N VAL A 7 4.77 4.64 -0.44
CA VAL A 7 4.04 3.92 -1.48
C VAL A 7 2.54 3.82 -1.21
N ILE A 8 2.06 3.97 0.04
CA ILE A 8 0.62 3.84 0.38
C ILE A 8 -0.26 4.70 -0.53
N ASP A 9 0.15 5.94 -0.77
CA ASP A 9 -0.65 6.90 -1.53
C ASP A 9 -0.83 6.45 -2.99
N VAL A 10 0.13 5.70 -3.54
CA VAL A 10 0.03 5.09 -4.89
C VAL A 10 -1.10 4.07 -4.94
N PHE A 11 -1.24 3.22 -3.92
CA PHE A 11 -2.30 2.22 -3.84
C PHE A 11 -3.67 2.86 -3.60
N LEU A 12 -3.74 3.88 -2.73
CA LEU A 12 -4.99 4.60 -2.44
C LEU A 12 -5.51 5.34 -3.67
N ARG A 13 -4.65 5.99 -4.47
CA ARG A 13 -5.07 6.63 -5.73
C ARG A 13 -5.68 5.65 -6.74
N LYS A 14 -5.26 4.38 -6.70
CA LYS A 14 -5.80 3.30 -7.54
C LYS A 14 -6.94 2.51 -6.86
N GLN A 15 -7.43 3.00 -5.71
CA GLN A 15 -8.52 2.40 -4.93
C GLN A 15 -8.27 0.93 -4.58
N MET A 16 -7.01 0.57 -4.37
CA MET A 16 -6.63 -0.81 -4.04
C MET A 16 -6.93 -1.12 -2.58
N LEU A 17 -7.94 -1.94 -2.32
CA LEU A 17 -8.39 -2.33 -0.98
C LEU A 17 -7.43 -3.31 -0.29
N CYS A 18 -6.62 -4.03 -1.06
CA CYS A 18 -5.69 -5.04 -0.54
C CYS A 18 -4.58 -4.45 0.33
N VAL A 19 -4.32 -3.15 0.25
CA VAL A 19 -3.18 -2.49 0.88
C VAL A 19 -3.26 -2.43 2.41
N GLY A 20 -4.48 -2.30 2.95
CA GLY A 20 -4.76 -2.27 4.39
C GLY A 20 -5.32 -3.58 4.95
N CYS A 21 -5.54 -4.59 4.10
CA CYS A 21 -6.14 -5.85 4.52
C CYS A 21 -5.09 -6.82 5.09
N GLN A 22 -5.49 -7.60 6.09
CA GLN A 22 -4.69 -8.65 6.72
C GLN A 22 -4.24 -9.76 5.74
N ILE A 23 -4.97 -9.98 4.64
CA ILE A 23 -4.61 -10.97 3.61
C ILE A 23 -3.52 -10.49 2.64
N ARG A 24 -3.06 -9.23 2.74
CA ARG A 24 -2.05 -8.65 1.86
C ARG A 24 -0.80 -9.53 1.64
N PRO A 25 -0.23 -10.22 2.66
CA PRO A 25 0.97 -11.03 2.46
C PRO A 25 0.81 -12.20 1.48
N PHE A 26 -0.42 -12.59 1.16
CA PHE A 26 -0.73 -13.72 0.29
C PHE A 26 -0.83 -13.35 -1.21
N HIS A 27 -0.87 -12.05 -1.55
CA HIS A 27 -0.89 -11.60 -2.94
C HIS A 27 0.45 -10.96 -3.31
N THR A 28 1.01 -11.36 -4.46
CA THR A 28 2.14 -10.64 -5.03
C THR A 28 1.68 -9.32 -5.66
N LEU A 29 2.61 -8.41 -5.95
CA LEU A 29 2.30 -7.22 -6.75
C LEU A 29 1.72 -7.58 -8.13
N ALA A 30 2.15 -8.70 -8.72
CA ALA A 30 1.64 -9.14 -10.02
C ALA A 30 0.18 -9.62 -9.93
N ASP A 31 -0.19 -10.31 -8.84
CA ASP A 31 -1.57 -10.74 -8.61
C ASP A 31 -2.47 -9.53 -8.39
N ALA A 32 -2.01 -8.56 -7.60
CA ALA A 32 -2.71 -7.30 -7.42
C ALA A 32 -2.86 -6.51 -8.74
N CYS A 33 -1.85 -6.51 -9.62
CA CYS A 33 -1.98 -5.90 -10.94
C CYS A 33 -3.04 -6.60 -11.79
N LYS A 34 -3.12 -7.94 -11.77
CA LYS A 34 -4.14 -8.68 -12.52
C LYS A 34 -5.55 -8.36 -12.01
N GLU A 35 -5.74 -8.40 -10.70
CA GLU A 35 -7.04 -8.15 -10.05
C GLU A 35 -7.57 -6.74 -10.39
N TYR A 36 -6.70 -5.74 -10.30
CA TYR A 36 -7.04 -4.33 -10.53
C TYR A 36 -6.80 -3.86 -11.98
N GLN A 37 -6.54 -4.79 -12.90
CA GLN A 37 -6.29 -4.52 -14.33
C GLN A 37 -5.23 -3.43 -14.59
N LEU A 38 -4.14 -3.48 -13.82
CA LEU A 38 -3.02 -2.54 -13.91
C LEU A 38 -1.91 -3.10 -14.80
N GLU A 39 -1.26 -2.22 -15.57
CA GLU A 39 -0.03 -2.58 -16.28
C GLU A 39 1.14 -2.72 -15.27
N PRO A 40 1.76 -3.90 -15.14
CA PRO A 40 2.73 -4.15 -14.06
C PRO A 40 3.98 -3.27 -14.12
N LYS A 41 4.50 -2.92 -15.30
CA LYS A 41 5.72 -2.13 -15.43
C LYS A 41 5.49 -0.67 -15.02
N ALA A 42 4.40 -0.06 -15.48
CA ALA A 42 3.98 1.28 -15.14
C ALA A 42 3.70 1.40 -13.64
N PHE A 43 3.04 0.40 -13.05
CA PHE A 43 2.78 0.39 -11.61
C PHE A 43 4.08 0.31 -10.80
N ARG A 44 5.02 -0.57 -11.19
CA ARG A 44 6.33 -0.65 -10.54
C ARG A 44 7.13 0.63 -10.68
N ALA A 45 7.07 1.30 -11.83
CA ALA A 45 7.72 2.60 -12.02
C ALA A 45 7.13 3.65 -11.08
N GLU A 46 5.81 3.75 -10.96
CA GLU A 46 5.16 4.68 -10.03
C GLU A 46 5.54 4.41 -8.57
N LEU A 47 5.63 3.13 -8.17
CA LEU A 47 6.11 2.75 -6.85
C LEU A 47 7.59 3.13 -6.63
N ALA A 48 8.44 2.91 -7.64
CA ALA A 48 9.85 3.26 -7.57
C ALA A 48 10.08 4.77 -7.43
N GLU A 49 9.30 5.59 -8.15
CA GLU A 49 9.32 7.03 -7.99
C GLU A 49 8.82 7.43 -6.60
N ALA A 50 7.72 6.84 -6.13
CA ALA A 50 7.19 7.13 -4.80
C ALA A 50 8.23 6.85 -3.71
N VAL A 51 9.00 5.76 -3.79
CA VAL A 51 10.06 5.42 -2.82
C VAL A 51 11.11 6.53 -2.67
N LYS A 52 11.43 7.26 -3.75
CA LYS A 52 12.40 8.36 -3.72
C LYS A 52 11.89 9.59 -2.97
N THR A 53 10.57 9.74 -2.85
CA THR A 53 9.95 10.86 -2.16
C THR A 53 9.94 10.64 -0.66
N LYS A 54 10.42 11.62 0.10
CA LYS A 54 10.26 11.63 1.55
C LYS A 54 8.81 12.00 1.85
N ARG A 55 8.06 11.11 2.50
CA ARG A 55 6.77 11.51 3.07
C ARG A 55 7.00 12.39 4.28
N GLU A 56 6.71 13.68 4.15
CA GLU A 56 6.52 14.55 5.30
C GLU A 56 5.03 14.53 5.66
N GLY A 57 4.73 14.13 6.90
CA GLY A 57 3.36 14.08 7.41
C GLY A 57 2.56 12.86 6.96
N LEU A 58 2.69 11.76 7.71
CA LEU A 58 1.51 11.03 8.14
C LEU A 58 1.68 10.94 9.66
N GLY A 59 0.75 11.52 10.42
CA GLY A 59 0.70 11.37 11.87
C GLY A 59 0.76 9.88 12.27
N PRO A 60 0.98 9.58 13.57
CA PRO A 60 1.26 8.22 14.02
C PRO A 60 0.25 7.26 13.38
N ALA A 61 0.78 6.19 12.77
CA ALA A 61 -0.03 5.04 12.41
C ALA A 61 -0.97 4.79 13.59
N LEU A 62 -2.28 4.85 13.35
CA LEU A 62 -3.32 4.70 14.35
C LEU A 62 -2.85 3.73 15.45
N PRO A 63 -2.94 4.11 16.73
CA PRO A 63 -2.63 3.16 17.80
C PRO A 63 -3.53 1.95 17.57
N VAL A 64 -2.93 0.83 17.17
CA VAL A 64 -3.58 -0.47 17.16
C VAL A 64 -3.65 -0.95 18.61
N ASP A 65 -4.33 -0.19 19.45
CA ASP A 65 -4.85 -0.72 20.71
C ASP A 65 -5.97 -1.69 20.34
N VAL A 66 -5.57 -2.94 20.06
CA VAL A 66 -6.47 -4.09 20.00
C VAL A 66 -6.87 -4.41 21.44
N ALA A 67 -7.74 -3.56 21.98
CA ALA A 67 -8.31 -3.69 23.32
C ALA A 67 -9.79 -3.30 23.29
N ASP A 68 -10.55 -3.84 22.34
CA ASP A 68 -12.00 -4.09 22.47
C ASP A 68 -12.47 -4.95 21.29
N ALA A 69 -12.55 -6.26 21.50
CA ALA A 69 -13.37 -7.13 20.68
C ALA A 69 -14.21 -7.97 21.66
N PRO A 70 -15.55 -7.90 21.63
CA PRO A 70 -16.40 -8.77 22.42
C PRO A 70 -16.33 -10.23 21.95
#